data_AF-U4L903-F1
#
_entry.id   AF-U4L903-F1
#
_cell.length_a   1.000
_cell.length_b   1.000
_cell.length_c   1.000
_cell.angle_alpha   90.00
_cell.angle_beta   90.00
_cell.angle_gamma   90.00
#
_symmetry.space_group_name_H-M   'P 1'
#
loop_
_entity.id
_entity.type
_entity.pdbx_description
1 polymer ?
#
loop_
_entity_poly.entity_id
_entity_poly.type
_entity_poly.pdbx_seq_one_letter_code
_entity_poly.pdbx_strand_id
1 'polypeptide(L)' 'MPPATAIPRVRPIEGFAKAVGQCSAESTAYGKCIFMDYQNVTKDKCLDEFMRLKSCVQAKSKRK' A
#
# COMPACT_ATOMS: atom_id res chain seq x y z
N MET A 1 27.09 -14.88 -7.00
CA MET A 1 26.08 -13.89 -6.58
C MET A 1 25.99 -12.83 -7.67
N PRO A 2 25.00 -12.88 -8.57
CA PRO A 2 24.95 -12.01 -9.74
C PRO A 2 24.48 -10.60 -9.38
N PRO A 3 25.07 -9.53 -9.93
CA PRO A 3 24.57 -8.17 -9.80
C PRO A 3 23.42 -7.94 -10.80
N ALA A 4 22.22 -7.70 -10.30
CA ALA A 4 21.05 -7.43 -11.14
C ALA A 4 21.15 -6.03 -11.78
N THR A 5 21.38 -6.02 -13.09
CA THR A 5 21.33 -4.88 -14.00
C THR A 5 20.01 -4.10 -13.88
N ALA A 6 20.14 -2.78 -13.74
CA ALA A 6 19.02 -1.84 -13.66
C ALA A 6 18.44 -1.58 -15.06
N ILE A 7 17.50 -2.44 -15.48
CA ILE A 7 16.51 -2.09 -16.50
C ILE A 7 15.79 -0.82 -15.97
N PRO A 8 15.56 0.25 -16.78
CA PRO A 8 14.66 1.34 -16.42
C PRO A 8 13.23 0.79 -16.46
N ARG A 9 12.94 -0.05 -15.46
CA ARG A 9 11.63 -0.57 -15.16
C ARG A 9 10.81 0.67 -14.86
N VAL A 10 9.71 0.86 -15.57
CA VAL A 10 8.61 1.63 -15.01
C VAL A 10 8.49 1.07 -13.59
N ARG A 11 8.74 1.89 -12.57
CA ARG A 11 8.72 1.45 -11.17
C ARG A 11 7.39 1.87 -10.52
N PRO A 12 6.22 1.55 -11.09
CA PRO A 12 4.97 1.91 -10.44
C PRO A 12 4.84 1.16 -9.13
N ILE A 13 5.39 -0.06 -9.03
CA ILE A 13 5.40 -0.86 -7.80
C ILE A 13 6.30 -0.23 -6.73
N GLU A 14 7.48 0.28 -7.09
CA GLU A 14 8.37 0.97 -6.14
C GLU A 14 7.81 2.34 -5.74
N GLY A 15 7.19 3.07 -6.67
CA GLY A 15 6.49 4.33 -6.39
C GLY A 15 5.29 4.11 -5.47
N PHE A 16 4.53 3.04 -5.70
CA PHE A 16 3.44 2.61 -4.84
C PHE A 16 3.96 2.19 -3.46
N ALA A 17 4.99 1.36 -3.37
CA ALA A 17 5.61 0.97 -2.11
C ALA A 17 6.13 2.18 -1.32
N LYS A 18 6.70 3.17 -2.00
CA LYS A 18 7.17 4.43 -1.39
C LYS A 18 6.01 5.34 -0.97
N ALA A 19 4.89 5.33 -1.69
CA ALA A 19 3.67 6.04 -1.32
C ALA A 19 2.99 5.38 -0.11
N VAL A 20 2.84 4.05 -0.12
CA VAL A 20 2.34 3.25 1.00
C VAL A 20 3.23 3.42 2.23
N GLY A 21 4.56 3.42 2.07
CA GLY A 21 5.50 3.70 3.16
C GLY A 21 5.37 5.12 3.73
N GLN A 22 4.94 6.10 2.94
CA GLN A 22 4.59 7.43 3.46
C GLN A 22 3.24 7.44 4.21
N CYS A 23 2.37 6.48 3.92
CA CYS A 23 1.07 6.25 4.58
C CYS A 23 1.16 5.06 5.56
N SER A 24 2.31 4.91 6.24
CA SER A 24 2.60 3.75 7.10
C SER A 24 1.60 3.58 8.26
N ALA A 25 1.04 4.68 8.76
CA ALA A 25 0.05 4.64 9.83
C ALA A 25 -1.27 4.01 9.35
N GLU A 26 -1.82 4.49 8.23
CA GLU A 26 -3.02 3.91 7.60
C GLU A 26 -2.78 2.47 7.13
N SER A 27 -1.57 2.16 6.64
CA SER A 27 -1.20 0.80 6.23
C SER A 27 -1.21 -0.18 7.40
N THR A 28 -0.70 0.28 8.55
CA THR A 28 -0.68 -0.50 9.79
C THR A 28 -2.08 -0.67 10.38
N ALA A 29 -2.92 0.38 10.32
CA ALA A 29 -4.31 0.32 10.77
C ALA A 29 -5.14 -0.66 9.92
N TYR A 30 -5.02 -0.57 8.58
CA TYR A 30 -5.64 -1.50 7.65
C TYR A 30 -5.16 -2.94 7.88
N GLY A 31 -3.85 -3.12 8.03
CA GLY A 31 -3.24 -4.42 8.34
C GLY A 31 -3.71 -4.99 9.67
N LYS A 32 -3.84 -4.17 10.72
CA LYS A 32 -4.39 -4.60 12.02
C LYS A 32 -5.86 -5.06 11.90
N CYS A 33 -6.68 -4.31 11.19
CA CYS A 33 -8.09 -4.66 10.97
C CYS A 33 -8.23 -6.00 10.24
N ILE A 34 -7.43 -6.21 9.18
CA ILE A 34 -7.36 -7.49 8.47
C ILE A 34 -6.82 -8.59 9.39
N PHE A 35 -5.78 -8.32 10.17
CA PHE A 35 -5.14 -9.34 11.00
C PHE A 35 -6.05 -9.81 12.14
N MET A 36 -6.83 -8.91 12.74
CA MET A 36 -7.79 -9.24 13.79
C MET A 36 -8.87 -10.20 13.33
N ASP A 37 -9.23 -10.15 12.05
CA ASP A 37 -10.38 -10.87 11.51
C ASP A 37 -10.04 -11.57 10.18
N TYR A 38 -8.78 -12.02 10.05
CA TYR A 38 -8.19 -12.53 8.80
C TYR A 38 -9.01 -13.68 8.19
N GLN A 39 -9.72 -14.42 9.03
CA GLN A 39 -10.55 -15.55 8.63
C GLN A 39 -11.89 -15.13 8.02
N ASN A 40 -12.37 -13.92 8.31
CA ASN A 40 -13.61 -13.34 7.80
C ASN A 40 -13.36 -12.02 7.06
N VAL A 41 -12.16 -11.83 6.49
CA VAL A 41 -11.87 -10.68 5.62
C VAL A 41 -12.78 -10.76 4.41
N THR A 42 -13.88 -10.02 4.49
CA THR A 42 -14.84 -9.82 3.42
C THR A 42 -14.67 -8.44 2.83
N LYS A 43 -15.19 -8.25 1.62
CA LYS A 43 -15.35 -6.93 1.03
C LYS A 43 -16.10 -6.05 2.05
N ASP A 44 -15.57 -4.85 2.30
CA ASP A 44 -16.09 -3.84 3.23
C ASP A 44 -15.73 -3.96 4.73
N LYS A 45 -15.14 -5.06 5.22
CA LYS A 45 -14.80 -5.18 6.67
C LYS A 45 -13.84 -4.11 7.19
N CYS A 46 -12.84 -3.76 6.38
CA CYS A 46 -11.85 -2.74 6.68
C CYS A 46 -11.95 -1.58 5.68
N LEU A 47 -13.17 -1.26 5.22
CA LEU A 47 -13.40 -0.25 4.18
C LEU A 47 -12.87 1.12 4.58
N ASP A 48 -13.11 1.55 5.82
CA ASP A 48 -12.68 2.85 6.34
C ASP A 48 -11.15 3.01 6.27
N GLU A 49 -10.41 2.02 6.79
CA GLU A 49 -8.95 2.02 6.76
C GLU A 49 -8.41 1.85 5.34
N PHE A 50 -9.09 1.06 4.51
CA PHE A 50 -8.76 0.94 3.10
C PHE A 50 -8.96 2.27 2.35
N MET A 51 -10.03 3.01 2.62
CA MET A 51 -10.29 4.31 1.99
C MET A 51 -9.24 5.34 2.40
N ARG A 52 -8.84 5.36 3.69
CA ARG A 52 -7.78 6.24 4.20
C ARG A 52 -6.44 5.93 3.56
N LEU A 53 -6.04 4.66 3.57
CA LEU A 53 -4.84 4.17 2.90
C LEU A 53 -4.86 4.54 1.41
N LYS A 54 -5.95 4.21 0.71
CA LYS A 54 -6.11 4.48 -0.72
C LYS A 54 -6.00 5.97 -1.02
N SER A 55 -6.65 6.83 -0.24
CA SER A 55 -6.62 8.29 -0.44
C SER A 55 -5.21 8.84 -0.25
N CYS A 56 -4.51 8.41 0.80
CA CYS A 56 -3.13 8.83 1.04
C CYS A 56 -2.20 8.31 -0.07
N VAL A 57 -2.31 7.05 -0.45
CA VAL A 57 -1.50 6.46 -1.52
C VAL A 57 -1.81 7.11 -2.87
N GLN A 58 -3.06 7.42 -3.20
CA GLN A 58 -3.41 8.14 -4.43
C GLN A 58 -2.86 9.57 -4.44
N ALA A 59 -2.96 10.29 -3.30
CA ALA A 59 -2.37 11.62 -3.18
C ALA A 59 -0.85 11.61 -3.38
N LYS A 60 -0.17 10.57 -2.89
CA LYS A 60 1.29 10.39 -2.98
C LYS A 60 1.75 9.73 -4.29
N SER A 61 0.88 9.00 -4.99
CA SER A 61 1.17 8.32 -6.26
C SER A 61 0.97 9.20 -7.48
N LYS A 62 0.35 10.38 -7.33
CA LYS A 62 0.20 11.35 -8.41
C LYS A 62 1.57 11.93 -8.77
N ARG A 63 2.26 11.25 -9.69
CA ARG A 63 3.41 11.77 -10.42
C ARG A 63 2.99 13.08 -11.08
N LYS A 64 3.74 14.15 -10.80
CA LYS A 64 3.81 15.31 -11.70
C LYS A 64 4.61 14.92 -12.94
#